data_AF-A0A7K4XFL2-F1
#
_entry.id   AF-A0A7K4XFL2-F1
#
_cell.length_a   1.000
_cell.length_b   1.000
_cell.length_c   1.000
_cell.angle_alpha   90.00
_cell.angle_beta   90.00
_cell.angle_gamma   90.00
#
_symmetry.space_group_name_H-M   'P 1'
#
loop_
_entity.id
_entity.type
_entity.pdbx_description
1 polymer ?
#
loop_
_entity_poly.entity_id
_entity_poly.type
_entity_poly.pdbx_seq_one_letter_code
_entity_poly.pdbx_strand_id
1 'polypeptide(L)'
;SSLLLMSGVVATVGLCRRLARRRLRSRPLLFAFLVEMFSTFQICACTNELSLLGNVEPQPHTALTLTYGFTVLHGLSLAGSTCNPCGTLQPMWGGGTSLRMGGLKIGAQFVAAVFARVFMHFIWSLEMAEPHLGALSQGCSSPMQTTEMQAFCIELLFSVVYQLAVLRAENVNPKYRVHLIALLITMLVYAGGNLTGAIFNPALAFSLHADCFYEKFLSYSLVYWIAPCLGKFLIFYVF
;
A
#
# COMPACT_ATOMS: atom_id res chain seq x y z
N SER A 1 -6.23 -3.32 21.19
CA SER A 1 -5.17 -2.38 20.79
C SER A 1 -4.84 -2.56 19.31
N SER A 2 -4.44 -1.49 18.62
CA SER A 2 -4.14 -1.46 17.18
C SER A 2 -3.03 -2.42 16.76
N LEU A 3 -2.00 -2.57 17.61
CA LEU A 3 -0.91 -3.54 17.43
C LEU A 3 -1.43 -4.99 17.30
N LEU A 4 -2.37 -5.39 18.17
CA LEU A 4 -2.95 -6.74 18.14
C LEU A 4 -3.79 -6.95 16.88
N LEU A 5 -4.59 -5.95 16.49
CA LEU A 5 -5.39 -5.99 15.28
C LEU A 5 -4.50 -6.19 14.04
N MET A 6 -3.51 -5.33 13.84
CA MET A 6 -2.62 -5.40 12.68
C MET A 6 -1.80 -6.70 12.68
N SER A 7 -1.30 -7.14 13.84
CA SER A 7 -0.59 -8.43 13.95
C SER A 7 -1.49 -9.62 13.62
N GLY A 8 -2.76 -9.58 14.05
CA GLY A 8 -3.78 -10.58 13.72
C GLY A 8 -4.09 -10.63 12.22
N VAL A 9 -4.18 -9.47 11.56
CA VAL A 9 -4.33 -9.38 10.10
C VAL A 9 -3.12 -10.02 9.39
N VAL A 10 -1.89 -9.69 9.79
CA VAL A 10 -0.67 -10.27 9.21
C VAL A 10 -0.63 -11.80 9.38
N ALA A 11 -0.96 -12.31 10.58
CA ALA A 11 -0.98 -13.75 10.85
C ALA A 11 -2.04 -14.48 10.01
N THR A 12 -3.25 -13.93 9.93
CA THR A 12 -4.38 -14.50 9.19
C THR A 12 -4.07 -14.54 7.69
N VAL A 13 -3.58 -13.43 7.13
CA VAL A 13 -3.16 -13.37 5.72
C VAL A 13 -2.02 -14.34 5.44
N GLY A 14 -1.04 -14.46 6.35
CA GLY A 14 0.03 -15.45 6.26
C GLY A 14 -0.51 -16.88 6.14
N LEU A 15 -1.50 -17.24 6.96
CA LEU A 15 -2.17 -18.54 6.91
C LEU A 15 -2.93 -18.73 5.59
N CYS A 16 -3.76 -17.76 5.18
CA CYS A 16 -4.52 -17.82 3.93
C CYS A 16 -3.61 -17.98 2.71
N ARG A 17 -2.50 -17.24 2.64
CA ARG A 17 -1.51 -17.35 1.54
C ARG A 17 -0.80 -18.71 1.56
N ARG A 18 -0.49 -19.27 2.73
CA ARG A 18 0.08 -20.61 2.85
C ARG A 18 -0.90 -21.69 2.37
N LEU A 19 -2.18 -21.57 2.70
CA LEU A 19 -3.23 -22.46 2.22
C LEU A 19 -3.44 -22.34 0.70
N ALA A 20 -3.51 -21.13 0.17
CA ALA A 20 -3.60 -20.89 -1.28
C ALA A 20 -2.43 -21.53 -2.03
N ARG A 21 -1.19 -21.34 -1.55
CA ARG A 21 0.01 -21.99 -2.12
C ARG A 21 -0.07 -23.52 -2.13
N ARG A 22 -0.62 -24.12 -1.08
CA ARG A 22 -0.75 -25.59 -0.97
C ARG A 22 -1.87 -26.15 -1.85
N ARG A 23 -3.01 -25.47 -1.91
CA ARG A 23 -4.24 -25.99 -2.53
C ARG A 23 -4.42 -25.60 -3.99
N LEU A 24 -3.83 -24.49 -4.43
CA LEU A 24 -4.12 -23.88 -5.74
C LEU A 24 -2.93 -23.87 -6.70
N ARG A 25 -1.89 -24.66 -6.42
CA ARG A 25 -0.69 -24.73 -7.27
C ARG A 25 -1.01 -25.10 -8.72
N SER A 26 -2.04 -25.91 -8.95
CA SER A 26 -2.49 -26.33 -10.29
C SER A 26 -3.43 -25.32 -10.98
N ARG A 27 -3.79 -24.20 -10.33
CA ARG A 27 -4.72 -23.17 -10.86
C ARG A 27 -4.05 -21.79 -10.82
N PRO A 28 -3.13 -21.49 -11.75
CA PRO A 28 -2.22 -20.34 -11.65
C PRO A 28 -2.93 -18.99 -11.59
N LEU A 29 -4.02 -18.80 -12.35
CA LEU A 29 -4.81 -17.56 -12.34
C LEU A 29 -5.48 -17.33 -10.98
N LEU A 30 -6.22 -18.33 -10.48
CA LEU A 30 -6.89 -18.23 -9.18
C LEU A 30 -5.88 -18.06 -8.04
N PHE A 31 -4.75 -18.76 -8.12
CA PHE A 31 -3.65 -18.61 -7.17
C PHE A 31 -3.10 -17.18 -7.17
N ALA A 32 -2.79 -16.63 -8.34
CA ALA A 32 -2.28 -15.26 -8.46
C ALA A 32 -3.28 -14.23 -7.95
N PHE A 33 -4.57 -14.38 -8.30
CA PHE A 33 -5.65 -13.51 -7.81
C PHE A 33 -5.72 -13.51 -6.27
N LEU A 34 -5.85 -14.68 -5.65
CA LEU A 34 -6.01 -14.77 -4.20
C LEU A 34 -4.76 -14.32 -3.45
N VAL A 35 -3.57 -14.65 -3.95
CA VAL A 35 -2.33 -14.20 -3.32
C VAL A 35 -2.17 -12.68 -3.40
N GLU A 36 -2.49 -12.04 -4.54
CA GLU A 36 -2.51 -10.57 -4.61
C GLU A 36 -3.59 -9.95 -3.74
N MET A 37 -4.79 -10.54 -3.72
CA MET A 37 -5.90 -10.04 -2.93
C MET A 37 -5.56 -10.06 -1.44
N PHE A 38 -5.09 -11.20 -0.91
CA PHE A 38 -4.72 -11.30 0.50
C PHE A 38 -3.54 -10.39 0.87
N SER A 39 -2.51 -10.30 0.01
CA SER A 39 -1.36 -9.43 0.29
C SER A 39 -1.73 -7.95 0.28
N THR A 40 -2.51 -7.51 -0.71
CA THR A 40 -2.96 -6.12 -0.81
C THR A 40 -3.91 -5.79 0.34
N PHE A 41 -4.76 -6.72 0.76
CA PHE A 41 -5.63 -6.55 1.93
C PHE A 41 -4.82 -6.30 3.19
N GLN A 42 -3.74 -7.07 3.42
CA GLN A 42 -2.86 -6.87 4.57
C GLN A 42 -2.26 -5.46 4.59
N ILE A 43 -1.72 -5.00 3.45
CA ILE A 43 -1.14 -3.65 3.36
C ILE A 43 -2.24 -2.61 3.61
N CYS A 44 -3.36 -2.69 2.90
CA CYS A 44 -4.44 -1.71 3.03
C CYS A 44 -5.01 -1.65 4.45
N ALA A 45 -5.30 -2.80 5.08
CA ALA A 45 -5.88 -2.84 6.42
C ALA A 45 -4.89 -2.30 7.47
N CYS A 46 -3.62 -2.71 7.42
CA CYS A 46 -2.61 -2.19 8.34
C CYS A 46 -2.36 -0.69 8.12
N THR A 47 -2.30 -0.21 6.87
CA THR A 47 -2.10 1.21 6.60
C THR A 47 -3.31 2.04 7.02
N ASN A 48 -4.55 1.56 6.86
CA ASN A 48 -5.74 2.25 7.39
C ASN A 48 -5.60 2.49 8.90
N GLU A 49 -5.22 1.45 9.66
CA GLU A 49 -5.00 1.59 11.11
C GLU A 49 -3.82 2.52 11.44
N LEU A 50 -2.72 2.45 10.69
CA LEU A 50 -1.57 3.34 10.87
C LEU A 50 -1.92 4.80 10.58
N SER A 51 -2.72 5.06 9.54
CA SER A 51 -3.21 6.40 9.20
C SER A 51 -4.10 6.95 10.31
N LEU A 52 -4.95 6.12 10.92
CA LEU A 52 -5.75 6.50 12.09
C LEU A 52 -4.85 6.87 13.29
N LEU A 53 -3.85 6.04 13.59
CA LEU A 53 -2.89 6.30 14.66
C LEU A 53 -2.02 7.55 14.41
N GLY A 54 -1.75 7.90 13.15
CA GLY A 54 -1.02 9.11 12.79
C GLY A 54 -1.76 10.41 13.16
N ASN A 55 -3.07 10.34 13.37
CA ASN A 55 -3.93 11.48 13.71
C ASN A 55 -4.17 11.63 15.23
N VAL A 56 -3.65 10.73 16.07
CA VAL A 56 -3.86 10.71 17.53
C VAL A 56 -2.55 10.94 18.28
N GLU A 57 -2.54 11.72 19.36
CA GLU A 57 -1.36 11.90 20.22
C GLU A 57 -0.93 10.56 20.89
N PRO A 58 0.37 10.34 21.16
CA PRO A 58 1.50 11.26 21.03
C PRO A 58 2.14 11.23 19.64
N GLN A 59 2.39 12.44 19.13
CA GLN A 59 3.01 12.77 17.84
C GLN A 59 4.39 12.09 17.60
N PRO A 60 4.93 12.21 16.39
CA PRO A 60 4.81 11.28 15.27
C PRO A 60 5.66 9.99 15.41
N HIS A 61 6.46 9.86 16.48
CA HIS A 61 7.49 8.82 16.58
C HIS A 61 6.91 7.41 16.72
N THR A 62 5.79 7.25 17.42
CA THR A 62 5.11 5.95 17.56
C THR A 62 4.54 5.48 16.23
N ALA A 63 3.83 6.36 15.50
CA ALA A 63 3.28 6.03 14.18
C ALA A 63 4.39 5.70 13.16
N LEU A 64 5.51 6.42 13.18
CA LEU A 64 6.67 6.12 12.32
C LEU A 64 7.36 4.82 12.70
N THR A 65 7.49 4.53 14.00
CA THR A 65 8.06 3.26 14.50
C THR A 65 7.19 2.08 14.07
N LEU A 66 5.87 2.21 14.19
CA LEU A 66 4.93 1.22 13.71
C LEU A 66 4.95 1.10 12.17
N THR A 67 5.05 2.22 11.46
CA THR A 67 5.19 2.23 9.99
C THR A 67 6.43 1.43 9.57
N TYR A 68 7.58 1.67 10.19
CA TYR A 68 8.79 0.90 9.95
C TYR A 68 8.57 -0.59 10.25
N GLY A 69 8.09 -0.92 11.46
CA GLY A 69 7.89 -2.29 11.91
C GLY A 69 6.94 -3.08 10.99
N PHE A 70 5.78 -2.51 10.67
CA PHE A 70 4.82 -3.15 9.77
C PHE A 70 5.31 -3.19 8.32
N THR A 71 6.06 -2.20 7.84
CA THR A 71 6.67 -2.27 6.51
C THR A 71 7.68 -3.41 6.41
N VAL A 72 8.48 -3.64 7.47
CA VAL A 72 9.35 -4.83 7.56
C VAL A 72 8.50 -6.11 7.53
N LEU A 73 7.44 -6.19 8.35
CA LEU A 73 6.56 -7.36 8.39
C LEU A 73 5.89 -7.61 7.03
N HIS A 74 5.46 -6.58 6.31
CA HIS A 74 4.94 -6.67 4.96
C HIS A 74 5.99 -7.23 4.01
N GLY A 75 7.22 -6.71 4.02
CA GLY A 75 8.30 -7.19 3.17
C GLY A 75 8.68 -8.67 3.44
N LEU A 76 8.64 -9.10 4.70
CA LEU A 76 8.91 -10.48 5.09
C LEU A 76 7.74 -11.43 4.75
N SER A 77 6.52 -11.00 5.04
CA SER A 77 5.33 -11.85 4.89
C SER A 77 4.86 -11.93 3.44
N LEU A 78 4.98 -10.85 2.65
CA LEU A 78 4.33 -10.70 1.34
C LEU A 78 5.22 -11.01 0.13
N ALA A 79 6.36 -11.68 0.34
CA ALA A 79 7.26 -12.09 -0.73
C ALA A 79 6.50 -12.75 -1.91
N GLY A 80 6.83 -12.32 -3.13
CA GLY A 80 6.21 -12.77 -4.38
C GLY A 80 4.90 -12.07 -4.77
N SER A 81 4.44 -11.08 -3.99
CA SER A 81 3.28 -10.24 -4.32
C SER A 81 3.71 -8.82 -4.67
N THR A 82 2.99 -8.21 -5.61
CA THR A 82 3.21 -6.84 -6.10
C THR A 82 2.48 -5.82 -5.24
N CYS A 83 1.22 -6.09 -4.86
CA CYS A 83 0.38 -5.27 -4.00
C CYS A 83 0.22 -3.80 -4.44
N ASN A 84 0.59 -3.48 -5.68
CA ASN A 84 0.64 -2.15 -6.24
C ASN A 84 0.35 -2.24 -7.75
N PRO A 85 -0.70 -1.59 -8.27
CA PRO A 85 -1.01 -1.59 -9.69
C PRO A 85 0.15 -1.08 -10.55
N CYS A 86 0.83 -0.01 -10.16
CA CYS A 86 2.00 0.52 -10.88
C CYS A 86 3.14 -0.51 -10.93
N GLY A 87 3.35 -1.26 -9.84
CA GLY A 87 4.33 -2.36 -9.82
C GLY A 87 3.93 -3.56 -10.69
N THR A 88 2.63 -3.73 -10.95
CA THR A 88 2.11 -4.77 -11.84
C THR A 88 2.22 -4.37 -13.31
N LEU A 89 2.04 -3.08 -13.61
CA LEU A 89 2.15 -2.53 -14.96
C LEU A 89 3.58 -2.58 -15.51
N GLN A 90 4.59 -2.39 -14.66
CA GLN A 90 6.00 -2.40 -15.06
C GLN A 90 6.43 -3.68 -15.83
N PRO A 91 6.24 -4.91 -15.31
CA PRO A 91 6.53 -6.12 -16.07
C PRO A 91 5.57 -6.35 -17.25
N MET A 92 4.38 -5.74 -17.28
CA MET A 92 3.49 -5.82 -18.45
C MET A 92 4.05 -4.99 -19.62
N TRP A 93 4.60 -3.80 -19.35
CA TRP A 93 5.23 -2.96 -20.38
C TRP A 93 6.45 -3.64 -21.02
N GLY A 94 7.27 -4.32 -20.21
CA GLY A 94 8.43 -5.07 -20.67
C GLY A 94 8.14 -6.48 -21.20
N GLY A 95 6.87 -6.89 -21.34
CA GLY A 95 6.49 -8.23 -21.80
C GLY A 95 6.75 -9.38 -20.82
N GLY A 96 7.21 -9.10 -19.60
CA GLY A 96 7.48 -10.08 -18.54
C GLY A 96 6.22 -10.64 -17.85
N THR A 97 5.03 -10.09 -18.10
CA THR A 97 3.75 -10.62 -17.62
C THR A 97 2.66 -10.39 -18.66
N SER A 98 1.83 -11.41 -18.92
CA SER A 98 0.73 -11.29 -19.90
C SER A 98 -0.35 -10.31 -19.43
N LEU A 99 -0.99 -9.62 -20.37
CA LEU A 99 -2.05 -8.64 -20.08
C LEU A 99 -3.17 -9.24 -19.22
N ARG A 100 -3.57 -10.50 -19.50
CA ARG A 100 -4.58 -11.22 -18.72
C ARG A 100 -4.17 -11.42 -17.26
N MET A 101 -2.93 -11.84 -17.02
CA MET A 101 -2.43 -12.06 -15.66
C MET A 101 -2.27 -10.73 -14.92
N GLY A 102 -1.71 -9.71 -15.57
CA GLY A 102 -1.55 -8.38 -14.99
C GLY A 102 -2.88 -7.73 -14.62
N GLY A 103 -3.85 -7.74 -15.53
CA GLY A 103 -5.20 -7.25 -15.27
C GLY A 103 -5.90 -7.99 -14.11
N LEU A 104 -5.71 -9.32 -14.00
CA LEU A 104 -6.23 -10.11 -12.89
C LEU A 104 -5.62 -9.69 -11.54
N LYS A 105 -4.30 -9.45 -11.49
CA LYS A 105 -3.61 -8.97 -10.29
C LYS A 105 -4.07 -7.57 -9.89
N ILE A 106 -4.23 -6.65 -10.84
CA ILE A 106 -4.76 -5.30 -10.59
C ILE A 106 -6.19 -5.37 -10.06
N GLY A 107 -7.05 -6.18 -10.67
CA GLY A 107 -8.41 -6.43 -10.17
C GLY A 107 -8.41 -6.97 -8.74
N ALA A 108 -7.55 -7.93 -8.43
CA ALA A 108 -7.38 -8.46 -7.08
C ALA A 108 -6.95 -7.40 -6.06
N GLN A 109 -6.06 -6.48 -6.47
CA GLN A 109 -5.59 -5.38 -5.63
C GLN A 109 -6.73 -4.42 -5.29
N PHE A 110 -7.60 -4.07 -6.24
CA PHE A 110 -8.75 -3.20 -5.98
C PHE A 110 -9.85 -3.88 -5.16
N VAL A 111 -10.14 -5.17 -5.42
CA VAL A 111 -11.06 -5.96 -4.58
C VAL A 111 -10.57 -5.97 -3.14
N ALA A 112 -9.27 -6.17 -2.92
CA ALA A 112 -8.67 -6.13 -1.61
C ALA A 112 -8.71 -4.75 -0.95
N ALA A 113 -8.49 -3.68 -1.72
CA ALA A 113 -8.58 -2.31 -1.24
C ALA A 113 -9.98 -1.97 -0.71
N VAL A 114 -11.02 -2.36 -1.44
CA VAL A 114 -12.43 -2.23 -1.02
C VAL A 114 -12.69 -3.07 0.23
N PHE A 115 -12.26 -4.34 0.22
CA PHE A 115 -12.52 -5.24 1.33
C PHE A 115 -11.81 -4.79 2.62
N ALA A 116 -10.56 -4.36 2.52
CA ALA A 116 -9.81 -3.79 3.64
C ALA A 116 -10.51 -2.57 4.22
N ARG A 117 -11.00 -1.67 3.36
CA ARG A 117 -11.73 -0.49 3.79
C ARG A 117 -13.00 -0.84 4.56
N VAL A 118 -13.86 -1.68 3.98
CA VAL A 118 -15.11 -2.13 4.63
C VAL A 118 -14.80 -2.82 5.97
N PHE A 119 -13.79 -3.69 5.98
CA PHE A 119 -13.35 -4.38 7.19
C PHE A 119 -12.89 -3.40 8.27
N MET A 120 -12.03 -2.43 7.93
CA MET A 120 -11.50 -1.48 8.91
C MET A 120 -12.56 -0.52 9.43
N HIS A 121 -13.44 0.00 8.57
CA HIS A 121 -14.58 0.81 8.99
C HIS A 121 -15.51 0.04 9.96
N PHE A 122 -15.75 -1.25 9.70
CA PHE A 122 -16.49 -2.11 10.63
C PHE A 122 -15.74 -2.28 11.96
N ILE A 123 -14.43 -2.52 11.95
CA ILE A 123 -13.65 -2.64 13.19
C ILE A 123 -13.67 -1.34 13.99
N TRP A 124 -13.52 -0.19 13.34
CA TRP A 124 -13.56 1.11 13.98
C TRP A 124 -14.94 1.43 14.57
N SER A 125 -16.02 0.97 13.95
CA SER A 125 -17.38 1.17 14.47
C SER A 125 -17.66 0.41 15.76
N LEU A 126 -16.80 -0.56 16.11
CA LEU A 126 -16.89 -1.27 17.39
C LEU A 126 -16.23 -0.49 18.54
N GLU A 127 -15.49 0.58 18.24
CA GLU A 127 -14.87 1.49 19.21
C GLU A 127 -14.06 0.78 20.32
N MET A 128 -13.45 -0.37 20.00
CA MET A 128 -12.78 -1.23 20.99
C MET A 128 -11.40 -0.74 21.44
N ALA A 129 -10.90 0.37 20.89
CA ALA A 129 -9.64 0.99 21.27
C ALA A 129 -9.81 2.51 21.24
N GLU A 130 -9.06 3.23 22.08
CA GLU A 130 -9.15 4.70 22.15
C GLU A 130 -9.03 5.40 20.79
N PRO A 131 -8.12 4.99 19.87
CA PRO A 131 -8.04 5.61 18.54
C PRO A 131 -9.29 5.40 17.67
N HIS A 132 -10.13 4.40 17.98
CA HIS A 132 -11.33 4.07 17.20
C HIS A 132 -12.53 4.95 17.56
N LEU A 133 -12.52 5.55 18.76
CA LEU A 133 -13.60 6.41 19.24
C LEU A 133 -13.80 7.61 18.30
N GLY A 134 -14.98 7.71 17.70
CA GLY A 134 -15.30 8.80 16.77
C GLY A 134 -14.52 8.79 15.44
N ALA A 135 -13.72 7.75 15.15
CA ALA A 135 -12.92 7.67 13.92
C ALA A 135 -13.77 7.79 12.64
N LEU A 136 -14.98 7.20 12.65
CA LEU A 136 -15.93 7.28 11.54
C LEU A 136 -16.59 8.65 11.39
N SER A 137 -16.66 9.44 12.47
CA SER A 137 -17.34 10.73 12.49
C SER A 137 -16.48 11.88 11.95
N GLN A 138 -15.16 11.69 11.86
CA GLN A 138 -14.22 12.70 11.34
C GLN A 138 -14.39 12.98 9.82
N GLY A 139 -15.18 12.17 9.12
CA GLY A 139 -15.40 12.31 7.68
C GLY A 139 -14.10 12.17 6.88
N CYS A 140 -14.14 12.52 5.60
CA CYS A 140 -12.93 12.63 4.81
C CYS A 140 -12.27 14.00 5.06
N SER A 141 -11.10 14.01 5.71
CA SER A 141 -10.16 15.13 5.63
C SER A 141 -9.48 15.14 4.26
N SER A 142 -9.31 16.33 3.65
CA SER A 142 -8.74 16.44 2.29
C SER A 142 -7.44 15.63 2.17
N PRO A 143 -7.39 14.61 1.30
CA PRO A 143 -6.24 13.69 1.21
C PRO A 143 -4.97 14.40 0.72
N MET A 144 -5.14 15.56 0.11
CA MET A 144 -4.06 16.46 -0.31
C MET A 144 -4.15 17.73 0.53
N GLN A 145 -3.09 18.02 1.29
CA GLN A 145 -2.91 19.26 2.04
C GLN A 145 -2.08 20.29 1.24
N THR A 146 -1.93 20.04 -0.07
CA THR A 146 -1.15 20.85 -1.02
C THR A 146 -1.89 21.00 -2.34
N THR A 147 -1.34 21.79 -3.27
CA THR A 147 -1.91 21.91 -4.63
C THR A 147 -1.76 20.61 -5.42
N GLU A 148 -2.62 20.38 -6.41
CA GLU A 148 -2.56 19.18 -7.26
C GLU A 148 -1.20 19.00 -7.95
N MET A 149 -0.64 20.08 -8.48
CA MET A 149 0.68 20.06 -9.11
C MET A 149 1.77 19.66 -8.12
N GLN A 150 1.76 20.22 -6.90
CA GLN A 150 2.73 19.85 -5.86
C GLN A 150 2.58 18.39 -5.46
N ALA A 151 1.35 17.91 -5.23
CA ALA A 151 1.09 16.52 -4.90
C ALA A 151 1.56 15.56 -6.00
N PHE A 152 1.29 15.90 -7.27
CA PHE A 152 1.79 15.15 -8.42
C PHE A 152 3.32 15.05 -8.41
N CYS A 153 4.02 16.17 -8.22
CA CYS A 153 5.48 16.20 -8.16
C CYS A 153 6.04 15.39 -6.99
N ILE A 154 5.41 15.45 -5.81
CA ILE A 154 5.81 14.70 -4.62
C ILE A 154 5.66 13.19 -4.86
N GLU A 155 4.49 12.73 -5.30
CA GLU A 155 4.22 11.31 -5.55
C GLU A 155 5.08 10.76 -6.70
N LEU A 156 5.35 11.57 -7.72
CA LEU A 156 6.28 11.23 -8.80
C LEU A 156 7.71 11.03 -8.24
N LEU A 157 8.22 12.01 -7.48
CA LEU A 157 9.55 11.96 -6.89
C LEU A 157 9.69 10.76 -5.95
N PHE A 158 8.70 10.53 -5.08
CA PHE A 158 8.70 9.41 -4.15
C PHE A 158 8.69 8.07 -4.88
N SER A 159 7.90 7.94 -5.95
CA SER A 159 7.90 6.74 -6.80
C SER A 159 9.26 6.49 -7.46
N VAL A 160 9.90 7.54 -8.01
CA VAL A 160 11.25 7.45 -8.61
C VAL A 160 12.28 7.02 -7.57
N VAL A 161 12.32 7.68 -6.41
CA VAL A 161 13.27 7.37 -5.33
C VAL A 161 13.07 5.94 -4.82
N TYR A 162 11.82 5.55 -4.56
CA TYR A 162 11.48 4.19 -4.16
C TYR A 162 11.92 3.16 -5.19
N GLN A 163 11.58 3.36 -6.47
CA GLN A 163 11.90 2.40 -7.53
C GLN A 163 13.41 2.31 -7.77
N LEU A 164 14.13 3.42 -7.72
CA LEU A 164 15.59 3.44 -7.81
C LEU A 164 16.22 2.68 -6.63
N ALA A 165 15.74 2.89 -5.41
CA ALA A 165 16.25 2.18 -4.24
C ALA A 165 15.98 0.68 -4.33
N VAL A 166 14.79 0.27 -4.78
CA VAL A 166 14.46 -1.15 -5.02
C VAL A 166 15.43 -1.78 -6.00
N LEU A 167 15.74 -1.10 -7.12
CA LEU A 167 16.69 -1.54 -8.13
C LEU A 167 18.11 -1.65 -7.56
N ARG A 168 18.59 -0.61 -6.87
CA ARG A 168 19.93 -0.60 -6.27
C ARG A 168 20.11 -1.64 -5.17
N ALA A 169 19.02 -2.00 -4.49
CA ALA A 169 19.02 -3.00 -3.43
C ALA A 169 18.81 -4.44 -3.94
N GLU A 170 18.73 -4.70 -5.26
CA GLU A 170 18.50 -6.04 -5.80
C GLU A 170 19.58 -7.05 -5.41
N ASN A 171 20.85 -6.61 -5.42
CA ASN A 171 22.00 -7.43 -5.05
C ASN A 171 22.30 -7.44 -3.54
N VAL A 172 21.53 -6.68 -2.75
CA VAL A 172 21.68 -6.68 -1.29
C VAL A 172 21.01 -7.93 -0.72
N ASN A 173 21.64 -8.54 0.30
CA ASN A 173 21.06 -9.69 0.98
C ASN A 173 19.60 -9.42 1.38
N PRO A 174 18.64 -10.31 1.07
CA PRO A 174 17.23 -10.13 1.37
C PRO A 174 16.93 -9.74 2.83
N LYS A 175 17.72 -10.25 3.78
CA LYS A 175 17.62 -9.91 5.21
C LYS A 175 17.83 -8.42 5.47
N TYR A 176 18.74 -7.76 4.76
CA TYR A 176 18.99 -6.32 4.92
C TYR A 176 18.15 -5.48 3.96
N ARG A 177 17.89 -5.99 2.75
CA ARG A 177 17.06 -5.33 1.74
C ARG A 177 15.69 -4.92 2.30
N VAL A 178 15.03 -5.81 3.05
CA VAL A 178 13.72 -5.49 3.66
C VAL A 178 13.80 -4.30 4.62
N HIS A 179 14.85 -4.21 5.43
CA HIS A 179 15.04 -3.10 6.36
C HIS A 179 15.39 -1.79 5.65
N LEU A 180 16.22 -1.85 4.59
CA LEU A 180 16.56 -0.68 3.78
C LEU A 180 15.31 -0.08 3.13
N ILE A 181 14.47 -0.93 2.52
CA ILE A 181 13.23 -0.48 1.89
C ILE A 181 12.22 0.02 2.93
N ALA A 182 12.10 -0.65 4.08
CA ALA A 182 11.21 -0.20 5.15
C ALA A 182 11.64 1.15 5.73
N LEU A 183 12.94 1.37 5.94
CA LEU A 183 13.47 2.64 6.40
C LEU A 183 13.21 3.74 5.37
N LEU A 184 13.43 3.46 4.08
CA LEU A 184 13.14 4.42 3.01
C LEU A 184 11.66 4.81 3.00
N ILE A 185 10.74 3.84 3.00
CA ILE A 185 9.30 4.12 3.03
C ILE A 185 8.95 4.97 4.26
N THR A 186 9.50 4.63 5.43
CA THR A 186 9.27 5.40 6.67
C THR A 186 9.77 6.84 6.54
N MET A 187 10.92 7.06 5.90
CA MET A 187 11.45 8.40 5.62
C MET A 187 10.59 9.18 4.62
N LEU A 188 10.08 8.53 3.58
CA LEU A 188 9.15 9.16 2.63
C LEU A 188 7.83 9.55 3.30
N VAL A 189 7.28 8.67 4.15
CA VAL A 189 6.10 8.95 4.98
C VAL A 189 6.37 10.11 5.94
N TYR A 190 7.54 10.16 6.58
CA TYR A 190 7.91 11.30 7.41
C TYR A 190 8.00 12.61 6.60
N ALA A 191 8.59 12.57 5.41
CA ALA A 191 8.82 13.75 4.58
C ALA A 191 7.57 14.31 3.89
N GLY A 192 6.64 13.45 3.47
CA GLY A 192 5.47 13.84 2.67
C GLY A 192 4.14 13.23 3.08
N GLY A 193 4.08 12.44 4.15
CA GLY A 193 2.85 11.80 4.62
C GLY A 193 1.75 12.80 4.96
N ASN A 194 2.08 13.93 5.60
CA ASN A 194 1.11 15.00 5.87
C ASN A 194 0.70 15.80 4.61
N LEU A 195 1.42 15.65 3.48
CA LEU A 195 1.17 16.42 2.26
C LEU A 195 0.28 15.64 1.27
N THR A 196 0.59 14.36 1.06
CA THR A 196 -0.07 13.49 0.07
C THR A 196 -0.41 12.09 0.60
N GLY A 197 -0.03 11.77 1.84
CA GLY A 197 -0.05 10.41 2.38
C GLY A 197 1.20 9.57 2.02
N ALA A 198 2.05 10.05 1.10
CA ALA A 198 3.24 9.34 0.59
C ALA A 198 2.93 7.91 0.10
N ILE A 199 1.96 7.78 -0.81
CA ILE A 199 1.30 6.48 -1.07
C ILE A 199 1.92 5.72 -2.24
N PHE A 200 2.18 6.41 -3.35
CA PHE A 200 2.74 5.90 -4.62
C PHE A 200 2.20 4.52 -5.06
N ASN A 201 0.95 4.24 -4.71
CA ASN A 201 0.25 2.98 -4.89
C ASN A 201 -1.26 3.24 -5.09
N PRO A 202 -1.78 3.11 -6.31
CA PRO A 202 -3.16 3.46 -6.60
C PRO A 202 -4.20 2.66 -5.80
N ALA A 203 -3.97 1.36 -5.58
CA ALA A 203 -4.91 0.52 -4.83
C ALA A 203 -4.93 0.90 -3.35
N LEU A 204 -3.77 1.22 -2.78
CA LEU A 204 -3.67 1.70 -1.39
C LEU A 204 -4.34 3.07 -1.23
N ALA A 205 -4.07 4.01 -2.14
CA ALA A 205 -4.70 5.33 -2.15
C ALA A 205 -6.22 5.22 -2.25
N PHE A 206 -6.71 4.28 -3.08
CA PHE A 206 -8.13 3.99 -3.19
C PHE A 206 -8.72 3.46 -1.88
N SER A 207 -8.02 2.55 -1.19
CA SER A 207 -8.49 2.02 0.09
C SER A 207 -8.63 3.10 1.16
N LEU A 208 -7.64 3.99 1.26
CA LEU A 208 -7.57 5.03 2.29
C LEU A 208 -8.53 6.20 2.03
N HIS A 209 -8.75 6.55 0.77
CA HIS A 209 -9.35 7.83 0.40
C HIS A 209 -10.50 7.73 -0.60
N ALA A 210 -11.08 6.55 -0.85
CA ALA A 210 -12.14 6.38 -1.85
C ALA A 210 -13.29 7.40 -1.72
N ASP A 211 -13.81 7.67 -0.52
CA ASP A 211 -14.90 8.64 -0.33
C ASP A 211 -14.46 10.09 -0.61
N CYS A 212 -13.18 10.39 -0.43
CA CYS A 212 -12.60 11.71 -0.69
C CYS A 212 -12.52 12.06 -2.17
N PHE A 213 -12.51 11.04 -3.03
CA PHE A 213 -12.24 11.18 -4.46
C PHE A 213 -13.46 11.00 -5.35
N TYR A 214 -14.66 10.83 -4.77
CA TYR A 214 -15.90 10.67 -5.55
C TYR A 214 -16.12 11.86 -6.51
N GLU A 215 -15.92 13.09 -6.02
CA GLU A 215 -16.03 14.34 -6.80
C GLU A 215 -14.68 14.82 -7.39
N LYS A 216 -13.57 14.12 -7.10
CA LYS A 216 -12.19 14.52 -7.48
C LYS A 216 -11.40 13.39 -8.13
N PHE A 217 -12.08 12.54 -8.89
CA PHE A 217 -11.48 11.34 -9.49
C PHE A 217 -10.32 11.66 -10.46
N LEU A 218 -10.40 12.79 -11.17
CA LEU A 218 -9.32 13.25 -12.05
C LEU A 218 -8.05 13.55 -11.24
N SER A 219 -8.16 14.35 -10.18
CA SER A 219 -7.05 14.68 -9.28
C SER A 219 -6.44 13.43 -8.66
N TYR A 220 -7.27 12.48 -8.21
CA TYR A 220 -6.82 11.18 -7.76
C TYR A 220 -6.00 10.44 -8.83
N SER A 221 -6.52 10.38 -10.05
CA SER A 221 -5.87 9.68 -11.15
C SER A 221 -4.53 10.32 -11.50
N LEU A 222 -4.45 11.65 -11.56
CA LEU A 222 -3.19 12.35 -11.82
C LEU A 222 -2.15 12.05 -10.73
N VAL A 223 -2.54 12.23 -9.46
CA VAL A 223 -1.60 12.17 -8.33
C VAL A 223 -1.22 10.75 -7.95
N TYR A 224 -2.16 9.80 -7.89
CA TYR A 224 -1.90 8.45 -7.38
C TYR A 224 -1.80 7.37 -8.44
N TRP A 225 -2.20 7.63 -9.68
CA TRP A 225 -1.97 6.73 -10.81
C TRP A 225 -0.86 7.22 -11.75
N ILE A 226 -1.03 8.42 -12.34
CA ILE A 226 -0.12 8.89 -13.40
C ILE A 226 1.26 9.19 -12.84
N ALA A 227 1.37 9.97 -11.77
CA ALA A 227 2.67 10.30 -11.16
C ALA A 227 3.46 9.04 -10.74
N PRO A 228 2.89 8.07 -10.00
CA PRO A 228 3.62 6.86 -9.62
C PRO A 228 3.96 5.95 -10.81
N CYS A 229 3.07 5.82 -11.80
CA CYS A 229 3.35 5.10 -13.04
C CYS A 229 4.51 5.73 -13.81
N LEU A 230 4.49 7.05 -13.97
CA LEU A 230 5.54 7.80 -14.66
C LEU A 230 6.89 7.61 -13.95
N GLY A 231 6.92 7.67 -12.62
CA GLY A 231 8.15 7.45 -11.86
C GLY A 231 8.77 6.07 -12.11
N LYS A 232 7.95 5.02 -12.13
CA LYS A 232 8.41 3.66 -12.48
C LYS A 232 8.85 3.53 -13.93
N PHE A 233 8.10 4.14 -14.85
CA PHE A 233 8.43 4.15 -16.28
C PHE A 233 9.79 4.79 -16.52
N LEU A 234 10.06 5.95 -15.91
CA LEU A 234 11.36 6.64 -16.01
C LEU A 234 12.51 5.74 -15.56
N ILE A 235 12.38 5.08 -14.40
CA ILE A 235 13.43 4.17 -13.92
C ILE A 235 13.60 2.95 -14.83
N PHE A 236 12.50 2.37 -15.33
CA PHE A 236 12.54 1.20 -16.22
C PHE A 236 13.19 1.48 -17.59
N TYR A 237 13.09 2.71 -18.10
CA TYR A 237 13.71 3.07 -19.39
C TYR A 237 15.18 3.51 -19.26
N VAL A 238 15.55 4.08 -18.10
CA VAL A 238 16.91 4.61 -17.88
C VAL A 238 17.89 3.50 -17.48
N PHE A 239 17.42 2.44 -16.81
CA PHE A 239 18.23 1.33 -16.31
C PHE A 239 17.73 -0.02 -16.82
#